data_AF-A0A7C2HKY1-F1
#
_entry.id   AF-A0A7C2HKY1-F1
#
_cell.length_a   1.000
_cell.length_b   1.000
_cell.length_c   1.000
_cell.angle_alpha   90.00
_cell.angle_beta   90.00
_cell.angle_gamma   90.00
#
_symmetry.space_group_name_H-M   'P 1'
#
loop_
_entity.id
_entity.type
_entity.pdbx_description
1 polymer ?
#
loop_
_entity_poly.entity_id
_entity_poly.type
_entity_poly.pdbx_seq_one_letter_code
_entity_poly.pdbx_strand_id
1 'polypeptide(L)'
;MCPLRATASQARGREWRGWRAAVSEEVLLCPTDAKSRSWTSEYGSEIAGFKRGQETLETFMSVLVIVSESSTGGREFVAALADKLGYLCVQPEVVIERAAARGFSQKELRETLEKPPSVWQRFLHKPRIHLTMLRAALVEEIRTGNAICYGNLGLLLPRTEGLLRICLDQSQESRCASVRERLKLTPAEATSWVRERDRDARRWRRWVCGPDYDRGLCSAFSVDPESIGVQQTVDAIALIVRARTDDVGDRKQLAVLEDLALSSRVEVALALDRATAHLELGIQAESGSVRVQGRLRGVDELESVRRVVEKVEGVAELNLDEVRLSSDELAAFAALKPRTRAGNAEASFGLNPWLIWASMAVVLVLVIFYYAAVPRVSSTVSHALFRRVTGVGQTFTGIITDTKCAGSHAGMPEAASAGCVRRCVKTEPGVRFALHDGKAMYVLADQAGGDKFAGRRVAVIGTVDKETNTLTAESIRSLRMR
;
A
#
# COMPACT_ATOMS: atom_id res chain seq x y z
N MET A 1 -46.76 -29.12 11.14
CA MET A 1 -47.45 -28.73 9.90
C MET A 1 -46.84 -27.43 9.38
N CYS A 2 -46.13 -27.51 8.26
CA CYS A 2 -46.01 -26.40 7.30
C CYS A 2 -47.39 -26.26 6.60
N PRO A 3 -47.79 -25.11 6.01
CA PRO A 3 -47.14 -24.65 4.78
C PRO A 3 -47.04 -23.11 4.52
N LEU A 4 -46.01 -22.79 3.73
CA LEU A 4 -45.97 -21.91 2.53
C LEU A 4 -46.19 -20.37 2.59
N ARG A 5 -45.06 -19.68 2.37
CA ARG A 5 -44.77 -18.59 1.39
C ARG A 5 -45.93 -17.72 0.86
N ALA A 6 -45.76 -16.39 1.02
CA ALA A 6 -45.94 -15.41 -0.06
C ALA A 6 -44.98 -14.20 0.12
N THR A 7 -44.45 -13.74 -1.00
CA THR A 7 -43.49 -12.65 -1.20
C THR A 7 -44.18 -11.32 -1.52
N ALA A 8 -43.49 -10.20 -1.21
CA ALA A 8 -43.38 -8.92 -1.96
C ALA A 8 -43.47 -7.73 -0.99
N SER A 9 -42.38 -7.00 -0.75
CA SER A 9 -41.88 -5.84 -1.52
C SER A 9 -42.44 -4.51 -1.00
N GLN A 10 -41.58 -3.48 -1.03
CA GLN A 10 -41.84 -2.06 -0.72
C GLN A 10 -41.75 -1.62 0.75
N ALA A 11 -40.51 -1.38 1.19
CA ALA A 11 -40.17 -0.10 1.83
C ALA A 11 -38.76 0.30 1.37
N ARG A 12 -38.70 1.21 0.41
CA ARG A 12 -37.46 1.82 -0.07
C ARG A 12 -36.96 2.83 0.95
N GLY A 13 -35.66 2.79 1.18
CA GLY A 13 -34.80 3.93 0.89
C GLY A 13 -35.01 5.18 1.72
N ARG A 14 -34.23 5.31 2.80
CA ARG A 14 -33.48 6.50 3.20
C ARG A 14 -32.42 6.05 4.21
N GLU A 15 -31.28 6.74 4.22
CA GLU A 15 -30.16 6.60 5.16
C GLU A 15 -29.20 5.38 5.04
N TRP A 16 -28.38 5.37 3.97
CA TRP A 16 -27.14 4.56 3.93
C TRP A 16 -25.88 5.43 3.68
N ARG A 17 -25.98 6.76 3.87
CA ARG A 17 -24.83 7.69 3.74
C ARG A 17 -24.25 8.17 5.07
N GLY A 18 -24.95 8.01 6.19
CA GLY A 18 -24.46 8.43 7.52
C GLY A 18 -23.36 7.53 8.09
N TRP A 19 -23.37 6.23 7.77
CA TRP A 19 -22.47 5.24 8.39
C TRP A 19 -20.99 5.42 8.01
N ARG A 20 -20.66 5.92 6.81
CA ARG A 20 -19.27 6.20 6.44
C ARG A 20 -18.72 7.50 7.03
N ALA A 21 -19.59 8.48 7.29
CA ALA A 21 -19.21 9.76 7.87
C ALA A 21 -19.02 9.64 9.40
N ALA A 22 -19.92 8.93 10.09
CA ALA A 22 -19.80 8.66 11.53
C ALA A 22 -18.55 7.82 11.86
N VAL A 23 -18.20 6.83 11.02
CA VAL A 23 -17.04 5.96 11.22
C VAL A 23 -15.70 6.64 10.87
N SER A 24 -15.70 7.72 10.08
CA SER A 24 -14.49 8.54 9.87
C SER A 24 -14.20 9.51 11.01
N GLU A 25 -15.21 9.87 11.80
CA GLU A 25 -15.11 10.79 12.93
C GLU A 25 -14.99 10.07 14.29
N GLU A 26 -15.51 8.84 14.44
CA GLU A 26 -15.35 8.04 15.68
C GLU A 26 -14.06 7.20 15.73
N VAL A 27 -13.30 7.13 14.65
CA VAL A 27 -11.86 6.76 14.72
C VAL A 27 -11.04 7.87 15.42
N LEU A 28 -11.67 9.01 15.72
CA LEU A 28 -11.04 10.24 16.18
C LEU A 28 -11.29 10.57 17.66
N LEU A 29 -12.05 9.77 18.41
CA LEU A 29 -12.28 9.98 19.86
C LEU A 29 -12.31 8.65 20.61
N CYS A 30 -11.16 8.18 21.10
CA CYS A 30 -11.16 7.56 22.42
C CYS A 30 -11.12 8.71 23.43
N PRO A 31 -12.09 8.81 24.37
CA PRO A 31 -11.93 9.69 25.51
C PRO A 31 -10.62 9.30 26.19
N THR A 32 -9.68 10.25 26.31
CA THR A 32 -8.69 10.17 27.36
C THR A 32 -9.48 10.20 28.66
N ASP A 33 -9.85 9.03 29.18
CA ASP A 33 -10.47 8.92 30.48
C ASP A 33 -9.59 9.68 31.46
N ALA A 34 -10.19 10.55 32.28
CA ALA A 34 -9.47 11.36 33.25
C ALA A 34 -8.70 10.50 34.29
N LYS A 35 -8.86 9.17 34.29
CA LYS A 35 -8.03 8.22 35.03
C LYS A 35 -6.71 7.84 34.34
N SER A 36 -6.56 8.00 33.02
CA SER A 36 -5.27 7.80 32.33
C SER A 36 -4.32 9.01 32.44
N ARG A 37 -4.83 10.17 32.91
CA ARG A 37 -4.00 11.33 33.30
C ARG A 37 -3.21 11.13 34.60
N SER A 38 -3.46 10.06 35.35
CA SER A 38 -2.61 9.68 36.49
C SER A 38 -1.31 8.97 36.07
N TRP A 39 -1.23 8.45 34.85
CA TRP A 39 -0.06 7.70 34.37
C TRP A 39 1.06 8.57 33.78
N THR A 40 0.83 9.87 33.57
CA THR A 40 1.81 10.77 32.95
C THR A 40 2.67 11.56 33.95
N SER A 41 2.30 11.64 35.24
CA SER A 41 3.09 12.42 36.21
C SER A 41 3.96 11.59 37.15
N GLU A 42 3.77 10.27 37.24
CA GLU A 42 4.50 9.44 38.21
C GLU A 42 5.70 8.71 37.58
N TYR A 43 5.76 8.57 36.25
CA TYR A 43 6.89 7.94 35.56
C TYR A 43 8.00 8.92 35.12
N GLY A 44 7.78 10.23 35.27
CA GLY A 44 8.75 11.27 34.90
C GLY A 44 9.68 11.71 36.03
N SER A 45 9.40 11.35 37.28
CA SER A 45 10.13 11.83 38.48
C SER A 45 10.97 10.77 39.19
N GLU A 46 10.91 9.50 38.80
CA GLU A 46 11.74 8.42 39.40
C GLU A 46 13.03 8.10 38.63
N ILE A 47 13.40 8.90 37.60
CA ILE A 47 14.72 8.81 36.94
C ILE A 47 15.77 9.68 37.66
N ALA A 48 15.67 9.83 38.99
CA ALA A 48 16.62 10.63 39.79
C ALA A 48 17.28 9.85 40.95
N GLY A 49 17.15 8.52 41.00
CA GLY A 49 17.59 7.75 42.17
C GLY A 49 18.10 6.33 41.93
N PHE A 50 18.49 5.92 40.72
CA PHE A 50 19.07 4.59 40.54
C PHE A 50 20.59 4.63 40.77
N LYS A 51 21.02 4.37 42.02
CA LYS A 51 22.43 4.19 42.37
C LYS A 51 23.01 3.01 41.61
N ARG A 52 23.98 3.33 40.75
CA ARG A 52 24.81 2.42 39.96
C ARG A 52 25.64 1.51 40.89
N GLY A 53 25.14 0.32 41.18
CA GLY A 53 25.97 -0.81 41.56
C GLY A 53 26.61 -1.37 40.29
N GLN A 54 27.90 -1.10 40.09
CA GLN A 54 28.68 -1.71 39.02
C GLN A 54 28.97 -3.16 39.39
N GLU A 55 28.13 -4.07 38.93
CA GLU A 55 28.59 -5.39 38.48
C GLU A 55 28.44 -5.38 36.97
N THR A 56 29.54 -5.65 36.26
CA THR A 56 29.56 -5.82 34.80
C THR A 56 28.80 -7.09 34.44
N LEU A 57 27.48 -7.03 34.48
CA LEU A 57 26.61 -8.05 33.91
C LEU A 57 26.71 -7.92 32.40
N GLU A 58 27.27 -8.94 31.75
CA GLU A 58 27.18 -9.12 30.30
C GLU A 58 25.72 -8.89 29.89
N THR A 59 25.49 -7.93 29.00
CA THR A 59 24.13 -7.44 28.74
C THR A 59 23.45 -8.39 27.75
N PHE A 60 22.67 -9.33 28.28
CA PHE A 60 21.81 -10.23 27.52
C PHE A 60 20.80 -9.44 26.68
N MET A 61 20.63 -9.79 25.40
CA MET A 61 19.69 -9.11 24.50
C MET A 61 18.75 -10.10 23.80
N SER A 62 17.46 -9.95 24.07
CA SER A 62 16.39 -10.79 23.57
C SER A 62 15.24 -9.91 23.07
N VAL A 63 14.83 -10.12 21.82
CA VAL A 63 13.72 -9.39 21.20
C VAL A 63 12.61 -10.37 20.84
N LEU A 64 11.44 -10.12 21.41
CA LEU A 64 10.22 -10.87 21.16
C LEU A 64 9.26 -10.06 20.28
N VAL A 65 8.70 -10.69 19.27
CA VAL A 65 7.70 -10.09 18.38
C VAL A 65 6.37 -10.82 18.58
N ILE A 66 5.35 -10.09 19.01
CA ILE A 66 4.01 -10.62 19.25
C ILE A 66 3.07 -10.05 18.21
N VAL A 67 2.53 -10.94 17.37
CA VAL A 67 1.58 -10.60 16.31
C VAL A 67 0.19 -11.05 16.77
N SER A 68 -0.80 -10.16 16.73
CA SER A 68 -2.20 -10.51 17.05
C SER A 68 -3.08 -10.32 15.81
N GLU A 69 -4.05 -11.21 15.61
CA GLU A 69 -5.03 -11.14 14.51
C GLU A 69 -6.15 -10.11 14.70
N SER A 70 -5.91 -9.08 15.50
CA SER A 70 -6.85 -8.00 15.81
C SER A 70 -8.01 -8.44 16.70
N SER A 71 -7.79 -8.40 18.01
CA SER A 71 -8.70 -7.75 18.91
C SER A 71 -7.92 -7.32 20.16
N THR A 72 -8.51 -6.42 20.93
CA THR A 72 -7.93 -5.68 22.06
C THR A 72 -7.28 -6.54 23.16
N GLY A 73 -7.60 -7.84 23.25
CA GLY A 73 -7.07 -8.73 24.29
C GLY A 73 -5.56 -9.01 24.23
N GLY A 74 -4.90 -8.74 23.10
CA GLY A 74 -3.45 -8.93 23.01
C GLY A 74 -2.63 -7.93 23.85
N ARG A 75 -3.18 -6.76 24.20
CA ARG A 75 -2.43 -5.74 24.97
C ARG A 75 -2.22 -6.14 26.43
N GLU A 76 -3.26 -6.63 27.10
CA GLU A 76 -3.18 -7.11 28.48
C GLU A 76 -2.22 -8.30 28.59
N PHE A 77 -2.27 -9.20 27.60
CA PHE A 77 -1.33 -10.30 27.48
C PHE A 77 0.13 -9.81 27.34
N VAL A 78 0.37 -8.85 26.44
CA VAL A 78 1.73 -8.28 26.23
C VAL A 78 2.24 -7.58 27.48
N ALA A 79 1.38 -6.83 28.17
CA ALA A 79 1.74 -6.15 29.42
C ALA A 79 2.14 -7.16 30.50
N ALA A 80 1.30 -8.18 30.73
CA ALA A 80 1.60 -9.23 31.70
C ALA A 80 2.91 -9.98 31.37
N LEU A 81 3.17 -10.21 30.08
CA LEU A 81 4.42 -10.86 29.64
C LEU A 81 5.63 -9.93 29.80
N ALA A 82 5.50 -8.65 29.50
CA ALA A 82 6.55 -7.64 29.69
C ALA A 82 6.93 -7.53 31.17
N ASP A 83 5.94 -7.45 32.06
CA ASP A 83 6.15 -7.39 33.51
C ASP A 83 6.85 -8.66 34.02
N LYS A 84 6.45 -9.84 33.54
CA LYS A 84 7.05 -11.11 33.96
C LYS A 84 8.49 -11.29 33.50
N LEU A 85 8.83 -10.76 32.33
CA LEU A 85 10.17 -10.85 31.75
C LEU A 85 11.07 -9.67 32.14
N GLY A 86 10.50 -8.55 32.60
CA GLY A 86 11.22 -7.30 32.79
C GLY A 86 11.67 -6.66 31.48
N TYR A 87 10.92 -6.86 30.38
CA TYR A 87 11.29 -6.40 29.04
C TYR A 87 10.56 -5.10 28.68
N LEU A 88 11.19 -4.25 27.88
CA LEU A 88 10.57 -3.02 27.38
C LEU A 88 9.48 -3.36 26.35
N CYS A 89 8.23 -2.94 26.58
CA CYS A 89 7.18 -3.02 25.57
C CYS A 89 7.27 -1.83 24.60
N VAL A 90 7.66 -2.08 23.35
CA VAL A 90 7.82 -1.03 22.34
C VAL A 90 6.45 -0.57 21.83
N GLN A 91 6.16 0.72 22.04
CA GLN A 91 4.91 1.33 21.59
C GLN A 91 5.06 1.90 20.16
N PRO A 92 4.07 1.69 19.27
CA PRO A 92 4.07 2.27 17.93
C PRO A 92 4.23 3.79 17.93
N GLU A 93 3.65 4.48 18.91
CA GLU A 93 3.68 5.94 19.03
C GLU A 93 5.11 6.48 19.13
N VAL A 94 5.95 5.85 19.96
CA VAL A 94 7.36 6.22 20.14
C VAL A 94 8.13 6.05 18.84
N VAL A 95 7.92 4.94 18.14
CA VAL A 95 8.59 4.66 16.86
C VAL A 95 8.14 5.63 15.76
N ILE A 96 6.83 5.91 15.69
CA ILE A 96 6.26 6.87 14.72
C ILE A 96 6.82 8.27 14.97
N GLU A 97 6.93 8.70 16.23
CA GLU A 97 7.51 9.99 16.58
C GLU A 97 8.98 10.10 16.16
N ARG A 98 9.79 9.08 16.48
CA ARG A 98 11.21 9.02 16.08
C ARG A 98 11.41 8.96 14.57
N ALA A 99 10.52 8.29 13.85
CA ALA A 99 10.53 8.28 12.39
C ALA A 99 10.11 9.64 11.80
N ALA A 100 9.10 10.30 12.39
CA ALA A 100 8.61 11.61 11.96
C ALA A 100 9.63 12.73 12.13
N ALA A 101 10.52 12.63 13.13
CA ALA A 101 11.62 13.57 13.36
C ALA A 101 12.54 13.75 12.14
N ARG A 102 12.50 12.83 11.17
CA ARG A 102 13.25 12.88 9.90
C ARG A 102 12.48 13.58 8.75
N GLY A 103 11.43 14.33 9.05
CA GLY A 103 10.72 15.19 8.08
C GLY A 103 9.43 14.62 7.50
N PHE A 104 8.78 13.69 8.19
CA PHE A 104 7.51 13.07 7.75
C PHE A 104 6.36 13.35 8.72
N SER A 105 5.13 13.31 8.21
CA SER A 105 3.94 13.43 9.06
C SER A 105 3.71 12.14 9.86
N GLN A 106 3.58 12.26 11.18
CA GLN A 106 3.19 11.14 12.05
C GLN A 106 1.90 10.46 11.58
N LYS A 107 0.95 11.24 11.02
CA LYS A 107 -0.30 10.71 10.48
C LYS A 107 -0.06 9.78 9.29
N GLU A 108 0.80 10.19 8.35
CA GLU A 108 1.10 9.39 7.16
C GLU A 108 1.85 8.09 7.51
N LEU A 109 2.78 8.18 8.47
CA LEU A 109 3.52 7.02 8.99
C LEU A 109 2.58 6.03 9.69
N ARG A 110 1.69 6.53 10.56
CA ARG A 110 0.66 5.72 11.22
C ARG A 110 -0.25 5.04 10.21
N GLU A 111 -0.75 5.79 9.22
CA GLU A 111 -1.59 5.22 8.16
C GLU A 111 -0.86 4.12 7.37
N THR A 112 0.44 4.30 7.11
CA THR A 112 1.25 3.29 6.41
C THR A 112 1.46 2.02 7.24
N LEU A 113 1.57 2.15 8.57
CA LEU A 113 1.73 1.02 9.50
C LEU A 113 0.43 0.23 9.70
N GLU A 114 -0.72 0.91 9.66
CA GLU A 114 -2.01 0.32 10.02
C GLU A 114 -2.83 -0.16 8.81
N LYS A 115 -2.70 0.51 7.66
CA LYS A 115 -3.59 0.29 6.52
C LYS A 115 -2.81 -0.26 5.32
N PRO A 116 -3.35 -1.27 4.62
CA PRO A 116 -2.76 -1.70 3.36
C PRO A 116 -2.75 -0.52 2.38
N PRO A 117 -1.66 -0.33 1.62
CA PRO A 117 -1.69 0.64 0.53
C PRO A 117 -2.76 0.24 -0.48
N SER A 118 -3.50 1.23 -0.96
CA SER A 118 -4.38 1.05 -2.12
C SER A 118 -3.59 0.51 -3.31
N VAL A 119 -4.28 -0.14 -4.26
CA VAL A 119 -3.63 -0.82 -5.40
C VAL A 119 -2.68 0.11 -6.15
N TRP A 120 -3.01 1.40 -6.26
CA TRP A 120 -2.16 2.43 -6.89
C TRP A 120 -1.03 2.91 -5.98
N GLN A 121 -1.26 3.05 -4.67
CA GLN A 121 -0.23 3.44 -3.71
C GLN A 121 0.90 2.41 -3.58
N ARG A 122 0.66 1.14 -3.93
CA ARG A 122 1.70 0.09 -3.97
C ARG A 122 2.81 0.35 -4.99
N PHE A 123 2.52 1.13 -6.02
CA PHE A 123 3.47 1.51 -7.05
C PHE A 123 4.17 2.85 -6.74
N LEU A 124 3.78 3.53 -5.67
CA LEU A 124 4.47 4.74 -5.22
C LEU A 124 5.68 4.35 -4.38
N HIS A 125 6.79 5.08 -4.55
CA HIS A 125 7.97 4.92 -3.69
C HIS A 125 7.70 5.38 -2.25
N LYS A 126 6.76 6.32 -2.04
CA LYS A 126 6.50 6.97 -0.74
C LYS A 126 6.13 5.98 0.40
N PRO A 127 5.19 5.02 0.25
CA PRO A 127 4.88 4.07 1.32
C PRO A 127 6.05 3.14 1.66
N ARG A 128 6.92 2.79 0.71
CA ARG A 128 8.12 1.98 0.99
C ARG A 128 9.11 2.76 1.84
N ILE A 129 9.35 4.03 1.51
CA ILE A 129 10.19 4.93 2.31
C ILE A 129 9.67 5.04 3.74
N HIS A 130 8.35 5.21 3.92
CA HIS A 130 7.75 5.23 5.26
C HIS A 130 8.00 3.94 6.06
N LEU A 131 7.89 2.76 5.44
CA LEU A 131 8.20 1.50 6.11
C LEU A 131 9.68 1.40 6.49
N THR A 132 10.57 1.79 5.59
CA THR A 132 12.03 1.82 5.85
C THR A 132 12.34 2.74 7.04
N MET A 133 11.70 3.91 7.12
CA MET A 133 11.84 4.84 8.25
C MET A 133 11.34 4.26 9.57
N LEU A 134 10.15 3.66 9.55
CA LEU A 134 9.56 3.02 10.73
C LEU A 134 10.42 1.85 11.21
N ARG A 135 10.94 1.05 10.27
CA ARG A 135 11.84 -0.05 10.59
C ARG A 135 13.14 0.46 11.21
N ALA A 136 13.76 1.48 10.64
CA ALA A 136 14.98 2.06 11.20
C ALA A 136 14.74 2.60 12.62
N ALA A 137 13.66 3.36 12.83
CA ALA A 137 13.30 3.85 14.16
C ALA A 137 13.01 2.73 15.16
N LEU A 138 12.35 1.65 14.73
CA LEU A 138 12.09 0.47 15.56
C LEU A 138 13.39 -0.23 15.96
N VAL A 139 14.30 -0.44 15.01
CA VAL A 139 15.56 -1.13 15.26
C VAL A 139 16.45 -0.34 16.24
N GLU A 140 16.46 0.99 16.10
CA GLU A 140 17.15 1.86 17.05
C GLU A 140 16.54 1.82 18.47
N GLU A 141 15.23 1.63 18.58
CA GLU A 141 14.55 1.47 19.88
C GLU A 141 14.93 0.14 20.56
N ILE A 142 14.83 -0.97 19.83
CA ILE A 142 15.11 -2.31 20.39
C ILE A 142 16.60 -2.55 20.66
N ARG A 143 17.49 -1.77 20.05
CA ARG A 143 18.94 -1.86 20.31
C ARG A 143 19.31 -1.48 21.74
N THR A 144 18.41 -0.85 22.49
CA THR A 144 18.66 -0.42 23.88
C THR A 144 18.62 -1.56 24.91
N GLY A 145 18.08 -2.72 24.56
CA GLY A 145 18.03 -3.88 25.46
C GLY A 145 16.94 -4.88 25.10
N ASN A 146 16.49 -5.64 26.10
CA ASN A 146 15.41 -6.62 25.94
C ASN A 146 14.07 -5.94 25.60
N ALA A 147 13.42 -6.38 24.54
CA ALA A 147 12.24 -5.69 24.02
C ALA A 147 11.13 -6.65 23.56
N ILE A 148 9.89 -6.23 23.73
CA ILE A 148 8.69 -6.85 23.17
C ILE A 148 8.06 -5.90 22.16
N CYS A 149 8.04 -6.31 20.89
CA CYS A 149 7.40 -5.59 19.80
C CYS A 149 6.01 -6.16 19.56
N TYR A 150 4.97 -5.35 19.73
CA TYR A 150 3.58 -5.79 19.56
C TYR A 150 2.94 -5.29 18.26
N GLY A 151 2.13 -6.15 17.63
CA GLY A 151 1.29 -5.82 16.49
C GLY A 151 2.05 -5.73 15.16
N ASN A 152 1.56 -4.88 14.26
CA ASN A 152 2.13 -4.69 12.92
C ASN A 152 3.57 -4.16 12.97
N LEU A 153 3.95 -3.44 14.02
CA LEU A 153 5.29 -2.89 14.19
C LEU A 153 6.36 -3.97 14.17
N GLY A 154 6.16 -5.07 14.90
CA GLY A 154 7.11 -6.18 14.94
C GLY A 154 7.26 -6.91 13.60
N LEU A 155 6.29 -6.79 12.69
CA LEU A 155 6.36 -7.36 11.34
C LEU A 155 7.29 -6.56 10.39
N LEU A 156 7.73 -5.37 10.78
CA LEU A 156 8.73 -4.60 10.03
C LEU A 156 10.14 -5.18 10.15
N LEU A 157 10.41 -5.92 11.23
CA LEU A 157 11.69 -6.60 11.40
C LEU A 157 11.79 -7.72 10.35
N PRO A 158 12.99 -8.03 9.82
CA PRO A 158 13.20 -9.22 9.00
C PRO A 158 13.17 -10.49 9.85
N ARG A 159 12.96 -11.65 9.22
CA ARG A 159 13.10 -12.94 9.90
C ARG A 159 14.60 -13.23 10.04
N THR A 160 15.14 -12.97 11.22
CA THR A 160 16.52 -13.27 11.55
C THR A 160 16.59 -14.25 12.70
N GLU A 161 17.67 -15.01 12.74
CA GLU A 161 17.98 -15.88 13.87
C GLU A 161 18.15 -15.00 15.12
N GLY A 162 17.44 -15.35 16.19
CA GLY A 162 17.42 -14.58 17.45
C GLY A 162 16.12 -13.83 17.72
N LEU A 163 15.35 -13.47 16.68
CA LEU A 163 14.03 -12.85 16.86
C LEU A 163 12.93 -13.91 17.00
N LEU A 164 12.38 -14.07 18.21
CA LEU A 164 11.26 -14.97 18.42
C LEU A 164 9.95 -14.29 18.02
N ARG A 165 9.21 -14.87 17.07
CA ARG A 165 7.90 -14.38 16.63
C ARG A 165 6.80 -15.30 17.12
N ILE A 166 5.82 -14.76 17.82
CA ILE A 166 4.67 -15.50 18.33
C ILE A 166 3.41 -14.88 17.75
N CYS A 167 2.50 -15.72 17.24
CA CYS A 167 1.17 -15.29 16.84
C CYS A 167 0.16 -15.62 17.95
N LEU A 168 -0.65 -14.66 18.34
CA LEU A 168 -1.79 -14.89 19.23
C LEU A 168 -3.00 -15.18 18.36
N ASP A 169 -3.49 -16.41 18.45
CA ASP A 169 -4.74 -16.83 17.85
C ASP A 169 -5.90 -16.48 18.79
N GLN A 170 -7.00 -16.00 18.21
CA GLN A 170 -8.20 -15.66 18.94
C GLN A 170 -9.40 -16.05 18.10
N SER A 171 -10.33 -16.77 18.72
CA SER A 171 -11.50 -17.27 18.02
C SER A 171 -12.29 -16.12 17.40
N GLN A 172 -12.87 -16.36 16.22
CA GLN A 172 -13.70 -15.34 15.55
C GLN A 172 -14.85 -14.88 16.46
N GLU A 173 -15.40 -15.78 17.28
CA GLU A 173 -16.48 -15.50 18.22
C GLU A 173 -16.04 -14.52 19.30
N SER A 174 -14.91 -14.76 19.97
CA SER A 174 -14.35 -13.86 20.99
C SER A 174 -14.03 -12.49 20.43
N ARG A 175 -13.42 -12.43 19.23
CA ARG A 175 -13.14 -11.16 18.55
C ARG A 175 -14.42 -10.40 18.21
N CYS A 176 -15.45 -11.09 17.74
CA CYS A 176 -16.76 -10.48 17.47
C CYS A 176 -17.44 -10.01 18.77
N ALA A 177 -17.40 -10.79 19.84
CA ALA A 177 -17.96 -10.42 21.15
C ALA A 177 -17.31 -9.13 21.69
N SER A 178 -15.98 -9.07 21.67
CA SER A 178 -15.23 -7.88 22.09
C SER A 178 -15.57 -6.63 21.26
N VAL A 179 -15.68 -6.78 19.94
CA VAL A 179 -16.06 -5.68 19.04
C VAL A 179 -17.49 -5.21 19.29
N ARG A 180 -18.44 -6.13 19.53
CA ARG A 180 -19.83 -5.78 19.87
C ARG A 180 -19.90 -4.98 21.15
N GLU A 181 -19.19 -5.41 22.19
CA GLU A 181 -19.20 -4.73 23.48
C GLU A 181 -18.63 -3.31 23.38
N ARG A 182 -17.51 -3.16 22.67
CA ARG A 182 -16.80 -1.87 22.53
C ARG A 182 -17.49 -0.90 21.59
N LEU A 183 -17.90 -1.36 20.41
CA LEU A 183 -18.47 -0.51 19.34
C LEU A 183 -20.01 -0.50 19.32
N LYS A 184 -20.65 -1.22 20.25
CA LYS A 184 -22.12 -1.34 20.36
C LYS A 184 -22.79 -1.78 19.05
N LEU A 185 -22.11 -2.62 18.28
CA LEU A 185 -22.60 -3.14 16.99
C LEU A 185 -23.51 -4.36 17.16
N THR A 186 -24.39 -4.58 16.18
CA THR A 186 -25.17 -5.82 16.09
C THR A 186 -24.26 -7.03 15.81
N PRO A 187 -24.70 -8.28 16.07
CA PRO A 187 -23.90 -9.47 15.77
C PRO A 187 -23.42 -9.55 14.32
N ALA A 188 -24.31 -9.22 13.37
CA ALA A 188 -23.99 -9.26 11.95
C ALA A 188 -22.98 -8.17 11.56
N GLU A 189 -23.13 -6.95 12.09
CA GLU A 189 -22.20 -5.85 11.85
C GLU A 189 -20.82 -6.12 12.44
N ALA A 190 -20.75 -6.65 13.67
CA ALA A 190 -19.48 -7.02 14.28
C ALA A 190 -18.75 -8.12 13.50
N THR A 191 -19.48 -9.14 13.02
CA THR A 191 -18.91 -10.18 12.16
C THR A 191 -18.35 -9.60 10.86
N SER A 192 -19.12 -8.71 10.22
CA SER A 192 -18.70 -8.03 9.00
C SER A 192 -17.46 -7.15 9.24
N TRP A 193 -17.45 -6.43 10.37
CA TRP A 193 -16.36 -5.57 10.79
C TRP A 193 -15.07 -6.36 11.00
N VAL A 194 -15.12 -7.46 11.76
CA VAL A 194 -13.96 -8.33 12.01
C VAL A 194 -13.44 -8.91 10.71
N ARG A 195 -14.32 -9.40 9.83
CA ARG A 195 -13.92 -9.95 8.53
C ARG A 195 -13.26 -8.92 7.63
N GLU A 196 -13.72 -7.68 7.62
CA GLU A 196 -13.09 -6.61 6.84
C GLU A 196 -11.70 -6.26 7.40
N ARG A 197 -11.57 -6.18 8.73
CA ARG A 197 -10.27 -5.94 9.37
C ARG A 197 -9.27 -7.06 9.12
N ASP A 198 -9.73 -8.31 9.14
CA ASP A 198 -8.89 -9.46 8.79
C ASP A 198 -8.45 -9.41 7.33
N ARG A 199 -9.34 -8.99 6.42
CA ARG A 199 -8.99 -8.78 5.00
C ARG A 199 -7.92 -7.70 4.84
N ASP A 200 -8.07 -6.58 5.54
CA ASP A 200 -7.11 -5.48 5.51
C ASP A 200 -5.75 -5.87 6.08
N ALA A 201 -5.76 -6.51 7.25
CA ALA A 201 -4.55 -7.02 7.90
C ALA A 201 -3.82 -8.00 6.98
N ARG A 202 -4.51 -8.99 6.39
CA ARG A 202 -3.88 -9.92 5.42
C ARG A 202 -3.29 -9.18 4.22
N ARG A 203 -4.00 -8.20 3.65
CA ARG A 203 -3.48 -7.40 2.52
C ARG A 203 -2.24 -6.62 2.88
N TRP A 204 -2.19 -6.04 4.08
CA TRP A 204 -1.05 -5.28 4.58
C TRP A 204 0.14 -6.20 4.84
N ARG A 205 -0.09 -7.31 5.55
CA ARG A 205 0.96 -8.27 5.90
C ARG A 205 1.59 -8.93 4.68
N ARG A 206 0.80 -9.30 3.67
CA ARG A 206 1.32 -9.79 2.37
C ARG A 206 2.16 -8.72 1.64
N TRP A 207 1.82 -7.44 1.79
CA TRP A 207 2.59 -6.37 1.18
C TRP A 207 3.93 -6.15 1.89
N VAL A 208 3.97 -6.21 3.22
CA VAL A 208 5.18 -6.02 4.03
C VAL A 208 6.07 -7.24 4.07
N CYS A 209 5.50 -8.41 4.39
CA CYS A 209 6.22 -9.67 4.58
C CYS A 209 6.37 -10.49 3.29
N GLY A 210 5.70 -10.10 2.20
CA GLY A 210 5.72 -10.82 0.93
C GLY A 210 4.66 -11.93 0.81
N PRO A 211 4.66 -12.65 -0.34
CA PRO A 211 3.61 -13.60 -0.71
C PRO A 211 3.53 -14.84 0.18
N ASP A 212 4.63 -15.24 0.82
CA ASP A 212 4.71 -16.40 1.71
C ASP A 212 4.01 -16.20 3.07
N TYR A 213 3.52 -14.99 3.34
CA TYR A 213 2.82 -14.67 4.58
C TYR A 213 1.70 -15.67 4.92
N ASP A 214 0.87 -16.02 3.94
CA ASP A 214 -0.31 -16.88 4.13
C ASP A 214 0.04 -18.36 4.41
N ARG A 215 1.32 -18.75 4.30
CA ARG A 215 1.77 -20.14 4.53
C ARG A 215 2.07 -20.45 5.99
N GLY A 216 1.66 -19.59 6.93
CA GLY A 216 1.99 -19.72 8.36
C GLY A 216 3.45 -19.40 8.69
N LEU A 217 4.23 -18.99 7.70
CA LEU A 217 5.64 -18.65 7.80
C LEU A 217 5.85 -17.24 8.39
N CYS A 218 5.05 -16.83 9.36
CA CYS A 218 5.13 -15.47 9.93
C CYS A 218 5.49 -15.47 11.40
N SER A 219 5.11 -16.52 12.12
CA SER A 219 5.51 -16.80 13.49
C SER A 219 6.39 -18.05 13.54
N ALA A 220 7.07 -18.25 14.66
CA ALA A 220 7.69 -19.52 15.03
C ALA A 220 6.61 -20.51 15.49
N PHE A 221 5.64 -20.03 16.28
CA PHE A 221 4.45 -20.78 16.67
C PHE A 221 3.28 -19.84 16.97
N SER A 222 2.08 -20.41 17.03
CA SER A 222 0.85 -19.73 17.42
C SER A 222 0.36 -20.24 18.77
N VAL A 223 -0.25 -19.36 19.56
CA VAL A 223 -0.83 -19.73 20.85
C VAL A 223 -2.24 -19.18 20.96
N ASP A 224 -3.14 -20.00 21.50
CA ASP A 224 -4.50 -19.63 21.85
C ASP A 224 -4.61 -19.40 23.36
N PRO A 225 -4.50 -18.15 23.83
CA PRO A 225 -4.65 -17.82 25.25
C PRO A 225 -6.09 -17.99 25.77
N GLU A 226 -7.11 -18.12 24.92
CA GLU A 226 -8.50 -18.32 25.35
C GLU A 226 -8.69 -19.73 25.92
N SER A 227 -8.12 -20.72 25.24
CA SER A 227 -8.19 -22.13 25.66
C SER A 227 -7.21 -22.46 26.80
N ILE A 228 -6.01 -21.86 26.78
CA ILE A 228 -4.93 -22.17 27.74
C ILE A 228 -5.03 -21.33 29.02
N GLY A 229 -5.59 -20.12 28.90
CA GLY A 229 -5.55 -19.10 29.94
C GLY A 229 -4.37 -18.14 29.75
N VAL A 230 -4.61 -16.85 29.98
CA VAL A 230 -3.64 -15.78 29.77
C VAL A 230 -2.37 -16.00 30.59
N GLN A 231 -2.50 -16.28 31.89
CA GLN A 231 -1.35 -16.43 32.79
C GLN A 231 -0.53 -17.69 32.47
N GLN A 232 -1.18 -18.82 32.22
CA GLN A 232 -0.51 -20.06 31.82
C GLN A 232 0.26 -19.88 30.50
N THR A 233 -0.32 -19.14 29.56
CA THR A 233 0.33 -18.81 28.29
C THR A 233 1.55 -17.92 28.48
N VAL A 234 1.42 -16.88 29.33
CA VAL A 234 2.52 -16.00 29.73
C VAL A 234 3.66 -16.81 30.39
N ASP A 235 3.33 -17.74 31.28
CA ASP A 235 4.28 -18.61 31.96
C ASP A 235 5.04 -19.51 30.98
N ALA A 236 4.32 -20.17 30.08
CA ALA A 236 4.90 -21.04 29.05
C ALA A 236 5.85 -20.27 28.12
N ILE A 237 5.45 -19.08 27.67
CA ILE A 237 6.29 -18.27 26.79
C ILE A 237 7.51 -17.74 27.55
N ALA A 238 7.36 -17.34 28.81
CA ALA A 238 8.48 -16.90 29.61
C ALA A 238 9.53 -18.01 29.81
N LEU A 239 9.10 -19.25 29.99
CA LEU A 239 10.00 -20.41 30.05
C LEU A 239 10.75 -20.62 28.73
N ILE A 240 10.06 -20.55 27.58
CA ILE A 240 10.68 -20.69 26.26
C ILE A 240 11.71 -19.60 26.01
N VAL A 241 11.38 -18.34 26.35
CA VAL A 241 12.28 -17.20 26.15
C VAL A 241 13.54 -17.35 27.00
N ARG A 242 13.40 -17.72 28.29
CA ARG A 242 14.54 -17.93 29.19
C ARG A 242 15.45 -19.07 28.74
N ALA A 243 14.86 -20.21 28.36
CA ALA A 243 15.64 -21.34 27.83
C ALA A 243 16.41 -20.97 26.55
N ARG A 244 15.84 -20.10 25.71
CA ARG A 244 16.49 -19.62 24.48
C ARG A 244 17.63 -18.65 24.76
N THR A 245 17.47 -17.74 25.73
CA THR A 245 18.55 -16.82 26.11
C THR A 245 19.75 -17.57 26.66
N ASP A 246 19.54 -18.71 27.32
CA ASP A 246 20.63 -19.53 27.84
C ASP A 246 21.41 -20.29 26.73
N ASP A 247 20.76 -20.58 25.60
CA ASP A 247 21.32 -21.38 24.48
C ASP A 247 21.91 -20.50 23.34
N VAL A 248 21.28 -19.36 23.05
CA VAL A 248 21.72 -18.41 22.03
C VAL A 248 22.65 -17.39 22.68
N GLY A 249 23.97 -17.58 22.59
CA GLY A 249 24.93 -16.64 23.17
C GLY A 249 24.72 -15.19 22.73
N ASP A 250 24.57 -14.29 23.69
CA ASP A 250 24.04 -12.91 23.54
C ASP A 250 24.77 -12.05 22.52
N ARG A 251 26.07 -12.27 22.36
CA ARG A 251 26.91 -11.54 21.40
C ARG A 251 26.43 -11.74 19.96
N LYS A 252 25.88 -12.90 19.63
CA LYS A 252 25.33 -13.17 18.28
C LYS A 252 24.06 -12.37 18.05
N GLN A 253 23.20 -12.23 19.06
CA GLN A 253 21.94 -11.51 18.91
C GLN A 253 22.13 -9.99 18.86
N LEU A 254 23.03 -9.44 19.70
CA LEU A 254 23.41 -8.04 19.62
C LEU A 254 24.03 -7.70 18.25
N ALA A 255 24.97 -8.52 17.75
CA ALA A 255 25.57 -8.31 16.43
C ALA A 255 24.52 -8.29 15.31
N VAL A 256 23.56 -9.22 15.31
CA VAL A 256 22.45 -9.24 14.34
C VAL A 256 21.61 -7.95 14.40
N LEU A 257 21.37 -7.41 15.60
CA LEU A 257 20.63 -6.16 15.76
C LEU A 257 21.46 -4.94 15.32
N GLU A 258 22.77 -4.93 15.56
CA GLU A 258 23.68 -3.88 15.10
C GLU A 258 23.77 -3.84 13.57
N ASP A 259 23.88 -5.01 12.94
CA ASP A 259 23.86 -5.17 11.48
C ASP A 259 22.51 -4.73 10.90
N LEU A 260 21.41 -5.12 11.54
CA LEU A 260 20.08 -4.67 11.14
C LEU A 260 19.91 -3.14 11.30
N ALA A 261 20.52 -2.55 12.35
CA ALA A 261 20.49 -1.11 12.56
C ALA A 261 21.29 -0.39 11.48
N LEU A 262 22.48 -0.89 11.17
CA LEU A 262 23.35 -0.31 10.14
C LEU A 262 22.70 -0.36 8.76
N SER A 263 22.22 -1.54 8.34
CA SER A 263 21.50 -1.70 7.07
C SER A 263 20.27 -0.79 7.00
N SER A 264 19.50 -0.68 8.09
CA SER A 264 18.33 0.22 8.15
C SER A 264 18.71 1.70 8.05
N ARG A 265 19.81 2.15 8.67
CA ARG A 265 20.31 3.53 8.52
C ARG A 265 20.75 3.82 7.09
N VAL A 266 21.42 2.87 6.44
CA VAL A 266 21.84 2.99 5.03
C VAL A 266 20.64 3.09 4.09
N GLU A 267 19.63 2.23 4.25
CA GLU A 267 18.41 2.31 3.46
C GLU A 267 17.68 3.65 3.64
N VAL A 268 17.61 4.16 4.87
CA VAL A 268 17.04 5.48 5.17
C VAL A 268 17.83 6.59 4.47
N ALA A 269 19.16 6.56 4.51
CA ALA A 269 19.99 7.57 3.86
C ALA A 269 19.77 7.58 2.33
N LEU A 270 19.72 6.41 1.71
CA LEU A 270 19.45 6.26 0.28
C LEU A 270 18.03 6.72 -0.09
N ALA A 271 17.05 6.47 0.78
CA ALA A 271 15.67 6.88 0.57
C ALA A 271 15.46 8.41 0.68
N LEU A 272 16.30 9.11 1.45
CA LEU A 272 16.22 10.57 1.64
C LEU A 272 17.03 11.37 0.63
N ASP A 273 18.10 10.81 0.08
CA ASP A 273 18.92 11.50 -0.90
C ASP A 273 18.21 11.55 -2.26
N ARG A 274 18.09 12.77 -2.82
CA ARG A 274 17.34 13.03 -4.06
C ARG A 274 17.86 12.26 -5.26
N ALA A 275 19.15 11.92 -5.29
CA ALA A 275 19.78 11.20 -6.39
C ALA A 275 19.61 9.68 -6.29
N THR A 276 19.24 9.16 -5.11
CA THR A 276 19.08 7.72 -4.88
C THR A 276 17.67 7.30 -4.48
N ALA A 277 16.77 8.24 -4.17
CA ALA A 277 15.42 7.95 -3.68
C ALA A 277 14.51 7.18 -4.66
N HIS A 278 14.82 7.20 -5.97
CA HIS A 278 14.10 6.42 -6.98
C HIS A 278 14.63 4.99 -7.14
N LEU A 279 15.75 4.64 -6.49
CA LEU A 279 16.40 3.35 -6.61
C LEU A 279 15.76 2.33 -5.67
N GLU A 280 15.56 1.10 -6.17
CA GLU A 280 15.14 -0.04 -5.37
C GLU A 280 16.34 -0.96 -5.15
N LEU A 281 17.02 -0.76 -4.01
CA LEU A 281 18.24 -1.49 -3.64
C LEU A 281 17.98 -2.33 -2.39
N GLY A 282 18.48 -3.56 -2.39
CA GLY A 282 18.59 -4.40 -1.20
C GLY A 282 19.89 -4.08 -0.47
N ILE A 283 19.80 -3.86 0.83
CA ILE A 283 20.96 -3.55 1.67
C ILE A 283 21.14 -4.67 2.69
N GLN A 284 22.36 -5.17 2.79
CA GLN A 284 22.79 -6.09 3.82
C GLN A 284 23.99 -5.49 4.53
N ALA A 285 24.07 -5.67 5.84
CA ALA A 285 25.21 -5.25 6.62
C ALA A 285 25.68 -6.44 7.45
N GLU A 286 27.00 -6.54 7.61
CA GLU A 286 27.66 -7.56 8.41
C GLU A 286 28.92 -6.97 9.02
N SER A 287 28.93 -6.78 10.34
CA SER A 287 30.07 -6.28 11.12
C SER A 287 30.68 -4.99 10.54
N GLY A 288 29.85 -4.04 10.12
CA GLY A 288 30.29 -2.76 9.53
C GLY A 288 30.56 -2.79 8.03
N SER A 289 30.60 -3.98 7.40
CA SER A 289 30.67 -4.13 5.94
C SER A 289 29.26 -4.07 5.36
N VAL A 290 29.04 -3.18 4.38
CA VAL A 290 27.73 -2.98 3.75
C VAL A 290 27.76 -3.51 2.33
N ARG A 291 26.85 -4.43 2.03
CA ARG A 291 26.61 -4.95 0.69
C ARG A 291 25.35 -4.34 0.10
N VAL A 292 25.49 -3.82 -1.12
CA VAL A 292 24.36 -3.26 -1.88
C VAL A 292 24.05 -4.19 -3.05
N GLN A 293 22.78 -4.60 -3.17
CA GLN A 293 22.27 -5.45 -4.24
C GLN A 293 21.20 -4.70 -5.01
N GLY A 294 21.24 -4.75 -6.34
CA GLY A 294 20.20 -4.12 -7.16
C GLY A 294 20.61 -3.87 -8.59
N ARG A 295 19.74 -3.16 -9.31
CA ARG A 295 20.01 -2.70 -10.68
C ARG A 295 20.19 -1.20 -10.68
N LEU A 296 21.28 -0.76 -11.30
CA LEU A 296 21.55 0.65 -11.56
C LEU A 296 21.64 0.88 -13.07
N ARG A 297 21.26 2.08 -13.50
CA ARG A 297 21.22 2.48 -14.91
C ARG A 297 22.56 2.94 -15.45
N GLY A 298 23.49 3.31 -14.58
CA GLY A 298 24.80 3.80 -15.02
C GLY A 298 25.74 4.13 -13.85
N VAL A 299 26.92 4.61 -14.21
CA VAL A 299 28.01 4.95 -13.28
C VAL A 299 27.61 6.12 -12.36
N ASP A 300 26.85 7.09 -12.86
CA ASP A 300 26.39 8.24 -12.05
C ASP A 300 25.51 7.82 -10.86
N GLU A 301 24.64 6.82 -11.06
CA GLU A 301 23.82 6.26 -9.97
C GLU A 301 24.69 5.48 -9.00
N LEU A 302 25.71 4.76 -9.49
CA LEU A 302 26.67 4.03 -8.65
C LEU A 302 27.48 4.99 -7.77
N GLU A 303 27.97 6.08 -8.34
CA GLU A 303 28.69 7.14 -7.60
C GLU A 303 27.78 7.84 -6.59
N SER A 304 26.51 8.07 -6.95
CA SER A 304 25.53 8.64 -6.03
C SER A 304 25.25 7.73 -4.85
N VAL A 305 25.09 6.42 -5.08
CA VAL A 305 24.94 5.41 -4.02
C VAL A 305 26.17 5.40 -3.14
N ARG A 306 27.38 5.29 -3.71
CA ARG A 306 28.65 5.32 -2.97
C ARG A 306 28.74 6.53 -2.04
N ARG A 307 28.54 7.74 -2.61
CA ARG A 307 28.58 9.01 -1.87
C ARG A 307 27.63 9.05 -0.68
N VAL A 308 26.45 8.44 -0.80
CA VAL A 308 25.44 8.42 0.27
C VAL A 308 25.81 7.39 1.33
N VAL A 309 26.16 6.17 0.93
CA VAL A 309 26.46 5.07 1.87
C VAL A 309 27.71 5.34 2.70
N GLU A 310 28.78 5.88 2.09
CA GLU A 310 30.04 6.18 2.80
C GLU A 310 29.89 7.27 3.88
N LYS A 311 28.82 8.07 3.84
CA LYS A 311 28.53 9.08 4.87
C LYS A 311 27.76 8.54 6.07
N VAL A 312 27.28 7.30 6.01
CA VAL A 312 26.46 6.71 7.07
C VAL A 312 27.36 6.23 8.20
N GLU A 313 27.03 6.64 9.43
CA GLU A 313 27.76 6.23 10.62
C GLU A 313 27.70 4.71 10.85
N GLY A 314 28.87 4.11 11.06
CA GLY A 314 29.06 2.68 11.26
C GLY A 314 29.43 1.89 10.01
N VAL A 315 29.51 2.52 8.83
CA VAL A 315 30.02 1.89 7.61
C VAL A 315 31.55 1.89 7.64
N ALA A 316 32.15 0.71 7.68
CA ALA A 316 33.61 0.52 7.61
C ALA A 316 34.05 0.12 6.19
N GLU A 317 33.23 -0.66 5.50
CA GLU A 317 33.50 -1.16 4.15
C GLU A 317 32.23 -1.14 3.31
N LEU A 318 32.36 -0.89 2.00
CA LEU A 318 31.25 -0.89 1.04
C LEU A 318 31.55 -1.85 -0.12
N ASN A 319 30.73 -2.90 -0.24
CA ASN A 319 30.76 -3.84 -1.34
C ASN A 319 29.60 -3.57 -2.33
N LEU A 320 29.96 -3.31 -3.60
CA LEU A 320 29.03 -3.05 -4.70
C LEU A 320 29.09 -4.14 -5.79
N ASP A 321 29.72 -5.29 -5.53
CA ASP A 321 30.01 -6.32 -6.53
C ASP A 321 28.74 -6.98 -7.08
N GLU A 322 27.67 -6.99 -6.30
CA GLU A 322 26.38 -7.57 -6.68
C GLU A 322 25.42 -6.55 -7.32
N VAL A 323 25.90 -5.32 -7.55
CA VAL A 323 25.15 -4.31 -8.30
C VAL A 323 25.32 -4.54 -9.80
N ARG A 324 24.21 -4.84 -10.48
CA ARG A 324 24.21 -5.01 -11.93
C ARG A 324 23.98 -3.65 -12.60
N LEU A 325 25.01 -3.13 -13.27
CA LEU A 325 24.83 -2.03 -14.22
C LEU A 325 24.05 -2.55 -15.41
N SER A 326 22.95 -1.90 -15.80
CA SER A 326 22.25 -2.23 -17.04
C SER A 326 23.14 -1.85 -18.22
N SER A 327 23.90 -2.81 -18.73
CA SER A 327 24.95 -2.59 -19.72
C SER A 327 24.44 -2.24 -21.13
N ASP A 328 23.12 -2.19 -21.35
CA ASP A 328 22.53 -2.11 -22.70
C ASP A 328 22.37 -0.68 -23.25
N GLU A 329 22.40 0.36 -22.41
CA GLU A 329 22.28 1.76 -22.88
C GLU A 329 23.64 2.48 -23.05
N LEU A 330 24.66 2.10 -22.28
CA LEU A 330 26.03 2.64 -22.41
C LEU A 330 26.70 2.20 -23.72
N ALA A 331 26.44 0.96 -24.18
CA ALA A 331 26.89 0.49 -25.48
C ALA A 331 26.17 1.23 -26.64
N ALA A 332 24.89 1.57 -26.48
CA ALA A 332 24.12 2.31 -27.48
C ALA A 332 24.59 3.78 -27.61
N PHE A 333 24.99 4.41 -26.51
CA PHE A 333 25.57 5.77 -26.53
C PHE A 333 27.04 5.78 -26.99
N ALA A 334 27.85 4.78 -26.62
CA ALA A 334 29.25 4.68 -27.03
C ALA A 334 29.44 4.21 -28.49
N ALA A 335 28.45 3.52 -29.08
CA ALA A 335 28.47 3.09 -30.48
C ALA A 335 28.25 4.23 -31.49
N LEU A 336 27.83 5.42 -31.04
CA LEU A 336 27.72 6.61 -31.89
C LEU A 336 29.06 7.34 -31.98
N LYS A 337 30.05 6.73 -32.65
CA LYS A 337 31.20 7.48 -33.20
C LYS A 337 30.77 8.15 -34.52
N PRO A 338 30.92 9.48 -34.69
CA PRO A 338 30.64 10.12 -35.96
C PRO A 338 31.78 9.83 -36.94
N ARG A 339 31.49 9.14 -38.05
CA ARG A 339 32.40 9.11 -39.21
C ARG A 339 31.67 9.05 -40.55
N THR A 340 31.51 10.24 -41.11
CA THR A 340 31.87 10.66 -42.48
C THR A 340 31.77 9.65 -43.64
N ARG A 341 30.78 9.90 -44.51
CA ARG A 341 30.81 9.96 -45.99
C ARG A 341 31.73 9.00 -46.77
N ALA A 342 31.09 8.04 -47.46
CA ALA A 342 31.34 7.45 -48.80
C ALA A 342 31.08 5.94 -48.73
N GLY A 343 30.23 5.30 -49.52
CA GLY A 343 29.36 5.67 -50.63
C GLY A 343 28.52 4.45 -51.00
N ASN A 344 27.59 4.66 -51.93
CA ASN A 344 26.78 3.71 -52.69
C ASN A 344 25.33 3.52 -52.22
N ALA A 345 24.46 4.04 -53.09
CA ALA A 345 23.01 3.95 -53.19
C ALA A 345 22.53 2.48 -53.17
N GLU A 346 21.28 2.12 -52.88
CA GLU A 346 20.03 2.65 -53.45
C GLU A 346 18.83 2.41 -52.51
N ALA A 347 17.96 3.42 -52.37
CA ALA A 347 16.50 3.33 -52.55
C ALA A 347 15.82 4.57 -51.93
N SER A 348 15.33 5.44 -52.81
CA SER A 348 14.70 6.72 -52.53
C SER A 348 13.24 6.55 -52.07
N PHE A 349 12.84 7.26 -51.01
CA PHE A 349 11.49 7.81 -50.88
C PHE A 349 11.61 9.32 -50.65
N GLY A 350 11.31 10.09 -51.70
CA GLY A 350 11.46 11.54 -51.73
C GLY A 350 10.28 12.26 -51.11
N LEU A 351 10.56 13.17 -50.16
CA LEU A 351 9.69 14.29 -49.80
C LEU A 351 10.51 15.58 -49.90
N ASN A 352 9.93 16.58 -50.54
CA ASN A 352 10.61 17.79 -50.98
C ASN A 352 11.02 18.68 -49.78
N PRO A 353 12.29 19.07 -49.60
CA PRO A 353 12.75 19.84 -48.44
C PRO A 353 12.03 21.19 -48.26
N TRP A 354 11.57 21.80 -49.34
CA TRP A 354 10.85 23.07 -49.31
C TRP A 354 9.53 22.98 -48.52
N LEU A 355 8.86 21.82 -48.51
CA LEU A 355 7.63 21.58 -47.75
C LEU A 355 7.88 21.46 -46.23
N ILE A 356 9.07 21.02 -45.83
CA ILE A 356 9.47 20.90 -44.41
C ILE A 356 9.83 22.27 -43.86
N TRP A 357 10.51 23.11 -44.65
CA TRP A 357 10.82 24.49 -44.25
C TRP A 357 9.59 25.40 -44.26
N ALA A 358 8.66 25.20 -45.21
CA ALA A 358 7.37 25.90 -45.22
C ALA A 358 6.49 25.53 -44.02
N SER A 359 6.49 24.26 -43.59
CA SER A 359 5.70 23.84 -42.42
C SER A 359 6.26 24.39 -41.11
N MET A 360 7.59 24.43 -40.95
CA MET A 360 8.22 25.03 -39.78
C MET A 360 8.02 26.55 -39.71
N ALA A 361 8.03 27.26 -40.84
CA ALA A 361 7.76 28.70 -40.88
C ALA A 361 6.31 29.02 -40.48
N VAL A 362 5.33 28.22 -40.94
CA VAL A 362 3.92 28.39 -40.56
C VAL A 362 3.69 28.13 -39.07
N VAL A 363 4.34 27.12 -38.48
CA VAL A 363 4.25 26.85 -37.05
C VAL A 363 4.85 27.99 -36.23
N LEU A 364 5.99 28.56 -36.66
CA LEU A 364 6.61 29.68 -35.95
C LEU A 364 5.74 30.95 -35.99
N VAL A 365 5.11 31.23 -37.14
CA VAL A 365 4.18 32.37 -37.28
C VAL A 365 2.92 32.17 -36.43
N LEU A 366 2.39 30.95 -36.33
CA LEU A 366 1.25 30.63 -35.47
C LEU A 366 1.58 30.76 -33.98
N VAL A 367 2.79 30.40 -33.56
CA VAL A 367 3.26 30.58 -32.17
C VAL A 367 3.43 32.06 -31.85
N ILE A 368 3.99 32.85 -32.77
CA ILE A 368 4.14 34.30 -32.59
C ILE A 368 2.77 34.98 -32.52
N PHE A 369 1.80 34.60 -33.37
CA PHE A 369 0.42 35.07 -33.28
C PHE A 369 -0.27 34.64 -31.98
N TYR A 370 -0.04 33.41 -31.52
CA TYR A 370 -0.58 32.90 -30.27
C TYR A 370 -0.10 33.72 -29.06
N TYR A 371 1.17 34.11 -29.02
CA TYR A 371 1.71 34.89 -27.90
C TYR A 371 1.49 36.41 -28.04
N ALA A 372 1.35 36.94 -29.25
CA ALA A 372 0.99 38.34 -29.47
C ALA A 372 -0.50 38.64 -29.26
N ALA A 373 -1.38 37.63 -29.37
CA ALA A 373 -2.83 37.78 -29.23
C ALA A 373 -3.38 37.51 -27.82
N VAL A 374 -2.52 37.37 -26.80
CA VAL A 374 -2.96 37.34 -25.39
C VAL A 374 -2.77 38.73 -24.78
N PRO A 375 -3.75 39.66 -24.88
CA PRO A 375 -3.79 40.76 -23.95
C PRO A 375 -4.14 40.20 -22.55
N ARG A 376 -3.54 40.83 -21.54
CA ARG A 376 -3.83 40.67 -20.12
C ARG A 376 -5.33 40.53 -19.86
N VAL A 377 -5.81 39.36 -19.45
CA VAL A 377 -7.18 39.15 -18.96
C VAL A 377 -7.12 38.46 -17.60
N SER A 378 -7.97 38.95 -16.71
CA SER A 378 -7.95 38.89 -15.25
C SER A 378 -8.10 37.49 -14.62
N SER A 379 -7.73 37.44 -13.34
CA SER A 379 -7.58 36.29 -12.43
C SER A 379 -8.84 35.48 -12.10
N THR A 380 -9.96 35.65 -12.81
CA THR A 380 -11.22 34.96 -12.50
C THR A 380 -11.52 33.75 -13.39
N VAL A 381 -10.76 33.52 -14.46
CA VAL A 381 -10.98 32.39 -15.40
C VAL A 381 -10.26 31.09 -14.98
N SER A 382 -9.29 31.17 -14.08
CA SER A 382 -8.46 30.01 -13.68
C SER A 382 -9.24 28.87 -13.01
N HIS A 383 -10.39 29.15 -12.38
CA HIS A 383 -11.17 28.11 -11.70
C HIS A 383 -12.06 27.27 -12.64
N ALA A 384 -12.44 27.79 -13.80
CA ALA A 384 -13.29 27.05 -14.75
C ALA A 384 -12.47 26.05 -15.59
N LEU A 385 -11.23 26.39 -15.94
CA LEU A 385 -10.32 25.50 -16.68
C LEU A 385 -9.66 24.45 -15.80
N PHE A 386 -9.39 24.73 -14.51
CA PHE A 386 -8.85 23.72 -13.60
C PHE A 386 -9.82 22.55 -13.39
N ARG A 387 -11.14 22.78 -13.54
CA ARG A 387 -12.16 21.72 -13.44
C ARG A 387 -12.20 20.79 -14.66
N ARG A 388 -11.60 21.18 -15.79
CA ARG A 388 -11.61 20.37 -17.03
C ARG A 388 -10.39 19.44 -17.17
N VAL A 389 -9.33 19.66 -16.40
CA VAL A 389 -8.09 18.86 -16.46
C VAL A 389 -8.08 17.71 -15.44
N THR A 390 -9.03 17.65 -14.51
CA THR A 390 -9.19 16.53 -13.55
C THR A 390 -10.49 15.75 -13.75
N GLY A 391 -10.86 15.46 -15.01
CA GLY A 391 -11.93 14.51 -15.33
C GLY A 391 -11.40 13.08 -15.33
N VAL A 392 -11.28 12.44 -14.17
CA VAL A 392 -11.12 10.98 -14.13
C VAL A 392 -12.41 10.36 -14.67
N GLY A 393 -12.36 9.76 -15.86
CA GLY A 393 -13.49 9.08 -16.48
C GLY A 393 -14.13 8.07 -15.50
N GLN A 394 -15.46 8.12 -15.36
CA GLN A 394 -16.18 7.19 -14.50
C GLN A 394 -16.23 5.81 -15.19
N THR A 395 -16.14 4.74 -14.40
CA THR A 395 -16.24 3.36 -14.93
C THR A 395 -17.69 2.87 -14.81
N PHE A 396 -18.27 2.49 -15.94
CA PHE A 396 -19.61 1.92 -16.06
C PHE A 396 -19.50 0.45 -16.46
N THR A 397 -20.12 -0.44 -15.70
CA THR A 397 -20.13 -1.88 -15.97
C THR A 397 -21.53 -2.33 -16.37
N GLY A 398 -21.66 -2.93 -17.55
CA GLY A 398 -22.97 -3.30 -18.08
C GLY A 398 -22.87 -4.22 -19.29
N ILE A 399 -24.01 -4.55 -19.89
CA ILE A 399 -24.07 -5.28 -21.16
C ILE A 399 -24.32 -4.26 -22.27
N ILE A 400 -23.59 -4.37 -23.38
CA ILE A 400 -23.91 -3.57 -24.57
C ILE A 400 -25.15 -4.17 -25.25
N THR A 401 -26.22 -3.39 -25.28
CA THR A 401 -27.53 -3.70 -25.87
C THR A 401 -27.93 -2.57 -26.81
N ASP A 402 -29.10 -2.65 -27.43
CA ASP A 402 -29.66 -1.54 -28.19
C ASP A 402 -30.58 -0.67 -27.32
N THR A 403 -30.84 0.56 -27.75
CA THR A 403 -31.66 1.54 -27.02
C THR A 403 -33.12 1.13 -26.81
N LYS A 404 -33.62 0.10 -27.50
CA LYS A 404 -35.00 -0.39 -27.34
C LYS A 404 -35.08 -1.59 -26.40
N CYS A 405 -34.04 -2.41 -26.37
CA CYS A 405 -33.98 -3.60 -25.54
C CYS A 405 -33.19 -3.31 -24.26
N ALA A 406 -33.90 -3.11 -23.14
CA ALA A 406 -33.32 -2.90 -21.79
C ALA A 406 -32.69 -4.16 -21.16
N GLY A 407 -32.07 -5.01 -21.98
CA GLY A 407 -31.50 -6.29 -21.55
C GLY A 407 -32.54 -7.36 -21.18
N SER A 408 -33.82 -7.19 -21.54
CA SER A 408 -34.90 -8.11 -21.19
C SER A 408 -35.77 -8.48 -22.39
N HIS A 409 -35.39 -9.57 -23.09
CA HIS A 409 -36.37 -10.44 -23.75
C HIS A 409 -36.42 -11.74 -22.94
N ALA A 410 -37.27 -11.76 -21.92
CA ALA A 410 -37.59 -13.00 -21.24
C ALA A 410 -38.43 -13.86 -22.20
N GLY A 411 -37.81 -14.88 -22.81
CA GLY A 411 -38.55 -15.87 -23.62
C GLY A 411 -37.89 -16.34 -24.92
N MET A 412 -36.71 -15.85 -25.32
CA MET A 412 -35.97 -16.43 -26.46
C MET A 412 -34.53 -16.80 -26.07
N PRO A 413 -34.04 -18.01 -26.45
CA PRO A 413 -32.71 -18.48 -26.07
C PRO A 413 -31.54 -17.68 -26.70
N GLU A 414 -31.79 -16.85 -27.70
CA GLU A 414 -30.77 -16.01 -28.39
C GLU A 414 -30.86 -14.51 -28.09
N ALA A 415 -31.72 -14.09 -27.15
CA ALA A 415 -32.06 -12.69 -26.85
C ALA A 415 -30.90 -11.78 -26.39
N ALA A 416 -29.74 -12.35 -26.03
CA ALA A 416 -28.55 -11.60 -25.62
C ALA A 416 -27.35 -11.87 -26.55
N SER A 417 -27.57 -12.51 -27.70
CA SER A 417 -26.51 -12.80 -28.66
C SER A 417 -26.08 -11.54 -29.41
N ALA A 418 -24.79 -11.43 -29.71
CA ALA A 418 -24.24 -10.32 -30.49
C ALA A 418 -24.95 -10.14 -31.85
N GLY A 419 -25.51 -11.22 -32.42
CA GLY A 419 -26.26 -11.19 -33.67
C GLY A 419 -27.63 -10.50 -33.56
N CYS A 420 -28.31 -10.64 -32.43
CA CYS A 420 -29.62 -10.02 -32.19
C CYS A 420 -29.50 -8.49 -32.08
N VAL A 421 -28.60 -8.02 -31.21
CA VAL A 421 -28.37 -6.57 -30.97
C VAL A 421 -27.94 -5.88 -32.27
N ARG A 422 -27.04 -6.50 -33.05
CA ARG A 422 -26.60 -5.95 -34.34
C ARG A 422 -27.71 -5.87 -35.38
N ARG A 423 -28.62 -6.84 -35.39
CA ARG A 423 -29.76 -6.85 -36.32
C ARG A 423 -30.73 -5.72 -35.98
N CYS A 424 -31.05 -5.52 -34.70
CA CYS A 424 -31.94 -4.44 -34.25
C CYS A 424 -31.40 -3.05 -34.63
N VAL A 425 -30.12 -2.78 -34.38
CA VAL A 425 -29.48 -1.49 -34.75
C VAL A 425 -29.44 -1.28 -36.28
N LYS A 426 -29.33 -2.36 -37.08
CA LYS A 426 -29.25 -2.25 -38.56
C LYS A 426 -30.62 -2.18 -39.25
N THR A 427 -31.64 -2.84 -38.69
CA THR A 427 -32.95 -2.99 -39.35
C THR A 427 -33.93 -1.89 -38.95
N GLU A 428 -33.78 -1.31 -37.75
CA GLU A 428 -34.70 -0.27 -37.27
C GLU A 428 -34.09 1.14 -37.32
N PRO A 429 -34.75 2.11 -37.96
CA PRO A 429 -34.28 3.49 -37.97
C PRO A 429 -34.31 4.10 -36.55
N GLY A 430 -33.20 4.71 -36.14
CA GLY A 430 -33.09 5.45 -34.87
C GLY A 430 -32.63 4.65 -33.65
N VAL A 431 -32.38 3.34 -33.80
CA VAL A 431 -31.86 2.50 -32.72
C VAL A 431 -30.33 2.60 -32.67
N ARG A 432 -29.77 2.78 -31.47
CA ARG A 432 -28.31 2.94 -31.25
C ARG A 432 -27.80 1.92 -30.22
N PHE A 433 -26.51 1.62 -30.27
CA PHE A 433 -25.86 0.83 -29.21
C PHE A 433 -25.82 1.63 -27.90
N ALA A 434 -26.17 0.97 -26.81
CA ALA A 434 -26.24 1.51 -25.46
C ALA A 434 -25.66 0.52 -24.45
N LEU A 435 -25.13 1.04 -23.34
CA LEU A 435 -24.69 0.26 -22.19
C LEU A 435 -25.82 0.19 -21.16
N HIS A 436 -26.24 -1.03 -20.80
CA HIS A 436 -27.20 -1.26 -19.72
C HIS A 436 -26.48 -1.83 -18.49
N ASP A 437 -26.47 -1.08 -17.38
CA ASP A 437 -25.79 -1.49 -16.13
C ASP A 437 -26.67 -2.33 -15.19
N GLY A 438 -27.92 -2.59 -15.59
CA GLY A 438 -28.94 -3.30 -14.79
C GLY A 438 -29.95 -2.36 -14.11
N LYS A 439 -29.72 -1.04 -14.12
CA LYS A 439 -30.63 -0.03 -13.55
C LYS A 439 -30.86 1.16 -14.48
N ALA A 440 -29.85 1.56 -15.25
CA ALA A 440 -29.85 2.69 -16.15
C ALA A 440 -29.28 2.28 -17.53
N MET A 441 -29.70 3.01 -18.55
CA MET A 441 -29.26 2.84 -19.93
C MET A 441 -28.51 4.09 -20.39
N TYR A 442 -27.34 3.89 -20.98
CA TYR A 442 -26.48 4.96 -21.48
C TYR A 442 -26.23 4.78 -22.98
N VAL A 443 -26.61 5.75 -23.80
CA VAL A 443 -26.39 5.66 -25.26
C VAL A 443 -24.90 5.85 -25.54
N LEU A 444 -24.26 4.93 -26.26
CA LEU A 444 -22.83 5.06 -26.57
C LEU A 444 -22.62 6.12 -27.66
N ALA A 445 -21.73 7.09 -27.44
CA ALA A 445 -21.33 7.99 -28.52
C ALA A 445 -20.61 7.23 -29.64
N ASP A 446 -19.75 6.27 -29.26
CA ASP A 446 -19.02 5.39 -30.17
C ASP A 446 -19.86 4.15 -30.56
N GLN A 447 -20.51 4.23 -31.72
CA GLN A 447 -21.32 3.13 -32.27
C GLN A 447 -20.47 2.00 -32.85
N ALA A 448 -19.24 2.29 -33.31
CA ALA A 448 -18.33 1.26 -33.85
C ALA A 448 -17.76 0.39 -32.73
N GLY A 449 -17.44 0.98 -31.57
CA GLY A 449 -17.11 0.26 -30.36
C GLY A 449 -18.28 -0.57 -29.82
N GLY A 450 -19.49 0.01 -29.85
CA GLY A 450 -20.73 -0.70 -29.51
C GLY A 450 -20.94 -1.99 -30.32
N ASP A 451 -20.72 -1.94 -31.64
CA ASP A 451 -20.85 -3.10 -32.52
C ASP A 451 -19.85 -4.23 -32.19
N LYS A 452 -18.59 -3.89 -31.89
CA LYS A 452 -17.54 -4.86 -31.55
C LYS A 452 -17.86 -5.66 -30.29
N PHE A 453 -18.55 -5.04 -29.34
CA PHE A 453 -18.84 -5.63 -28.03
C PHE A 453 -20.33 -5.88 -27.78
N ALA A 454 -21.15 -5.83 -28.83
CA ALA A 454 -22.59 -6.09 -28.79
C ALA A 454 -22.92 -7.43 -28.09
N GLY A 455 -23.89 -7.42 -27.18
CA GLY A 455 -24.31 -8.59 -26.39
C GLY A 455 -23.31 -9.04 -25.31
N ARG A 456 -22.16 -8.38 -25.17
CA ARG A 456 -21.14 -8.75 -24.18
C ARG A 456 -21.22 -7.85 -22.96
N ARG A 457 -20.88 -8.41 -21.80
CA ARG A 457 -20.65 -7.63 -20.59
C ARG A 457 -19.31 -6.91 -20.71
N VAL A 458 -19.30 -5.60 -20.51
CA VAL A 458 -18.13 -4.74 -20.65
C VAL A 458 -17.98 -3.80 -19.46
N ALA A 459 -16.75 -3.34 -19.26
CA ALA A 459 -16.46 -2.14 -18.48
C ALA A 459 -16.10 -1.02 -19.45
N VAL A 460 -16.81 0.10 -19.37
CA VAL A 460 -16.59 1.31 -20.18
C VAL A 460 -16.07 2.41 -19.26
N ILE A 461 -14.92 2.98 -19.59
CA ILE A 461 -14.39 4.17 -18.92
C ILE A 461 -14.74 5.37 -19.79
N GLY A 462 -15.42 6.36 -19.23
CA GLY A 462 -15.83 7.52 -20.01
C GLY A 462 -16.59 8.57 -19.20
N THR A 463 -17.05 9.59 -19.92
CA THR A 463 -17.85 10.69 -19.35
C THR A 463 -19.28 10.59 -19.85
N VAL A 464 -20.24 10.68 -18.94
CA VAL A 464 -21.67 10.74 -19.28
C VAL A 464 -22.11 12.19 -19.34
N ASP A 465 -22.71 12.57 -20.46
CA ASP A 465 -23.50 13.78 -20.56
C ASP A 465 -24.88 13.51 -19.92
N LYS A 466 -25.17 14.24 -18.84
CA LYS A 466 -26.39 14.04 -18.03
C LYS A 466 -27.65 14.56 -18.71
N GLU A 467 -27.53 15.43 -19.71
CA GLU A 467 -28.68 15.97 -20.43
C GLU A 467 -29.19 14.99 -21.49
N THR A 468 -28.28 14.27 -22.14
CA THR A 468 -28.60 13.34 -23.22
C THR A 468 -28.48 11.86 -22.82
N ASN A 469 -28.00 11.56 -21.60
CA ASN A 469 -27.59 10.22 -21.15
C ASN A 469 -26.63 9.53 -22.14
N THR A 470 -25.83 10.32 -22.86
CA THR A 470 -24.84 9.81 -23.81
C THR A 470 -23.52 9.56 -23.10
N LEU A 471 -23.00 8.33 -23.22
CA LEU A 471 -21.71 7.91 -22.69
C LEU A 471 -20.65 8.00 -23.79
N THR A 472 -19.71 8.92 -23.62
CA THR A 472 -18.52 9.03 -24.46
C THR A 472 -17.44 8.13 -23.87
N ALA A 473 -17.18 7.00 -24.53
CA ALA A 473 -16.21 6.00 -24.09
C ALA A 473 -14.78 6.40 -24.47
N GLU A 474 -13.89 6.49 -23.49
CA GLU A 474 -12.44 6.59 -23.70
C GLU A 474 -11.80 5.20 -23.87
N SER A 475 -12.35 4.18 -23.20
CA SER A 475 -11.97 2.78 -23.44
C SER A 475 -13.10 1.80 -23.10
N ILE A 476 -13.18 0.69 -23.85
CA ILE A 476 -14.15 -0.40 -23.64
C ILE A 476 -13.40 -1.73 -23.50
N ARG A 477 -13.66 -2.48 -22.43
CA ARG A 477 -13.05 -3.81 -22.18
C ARG A 477 -14.10 -4.87 -21.89
N SER A 478 -14.00 -6.02 -22.55
CA SER A 478 -14.90 -7.15 -22.27
C SER A 478 -14.58 -7.83 -20.94
N LEU A 479 -15.60 -8.09 -20.13
CA LEU A 479 -15.50 -8.90 -18.92
C LEU A 479 -15.86 -10.36 -19.27
N ARG A 480 -14.99 -11.32 -18.90
CA ARG A 480 -15.33 -12.76 -19.02
C ARG A 480 -16.49 -13.06 -18.07
N MET A 481 -17.53 -13.73 -18.56
CA MET A 481 -18.51 -14.37 -17.69
C MET A 481 -17.78 -15.49 -16.93
N ARG A 482 -17.82 -15.45 -15.61
CA ARG A 482 -17.53 -16.61 -14.77
C ARG A 482 -18.77 -17.47 -14.67
#